data_AF-A0A7X2SRB9-F1
#
_entry.id   AF-A0A7X2SRB9-F1
#
_cell.length_a   1.000
_cell.length_b   1.000
_cell.length_c   1.000
_cell.angle_alpha   90.00
_cell.angle_beta   90.00
_cell.angle_gamma   90.00
#
_symmetry.space_group_name_H-M   'P 1'
#
loop_
_entity.id
_entity.type
_entity.pdbx_description
1 polymer ?
#
loop_
_entity_poly.entity_id
_entity_poly.type
_entity_poly.pdbx_seq_one_letter_code
_entity_poly.pdbx_strand_id
1 'polypeptide(L)'
;MTKDVLHYDTVGSFLRPEKLKQARQDFLENKISREKLKFVEDEAIADLVEKEKQLGLKVVTDGEFRRSYWHLDTFWGFGGIEHTIPEHGYFFHGEETRADSATVSGKIHYVENHPDVQAFSYLKELIKDDDDVTARQSIPAPAQLYVELFRDERNKKITNEFYPDHQELVADISKAYRELILDLYNHGCRDIKLDDCTWGVIVDDDFWNVFS
;
A
#
# COMPACT_ATOMS: atom_id res chain seq x y z
N MET A 1 13.81 26.28 -15.25
CA MET A 1 12.92 25.14 -15.50
C MET A 1 11.54 25.57 -15.06
N THR A 2 10.68 25.92 -16.00
CA THR A 2 9.24 26.06 -15.72
C THR A 2 8.75 24.69 -15.29
N LYS A 3 8.31 24.57 -14.02
CA LYS A 3 7.69 23.35 -13.52
C LYS A 3 6.42 23.17 -14.35
N ASP A 4 6.39 22.21 -15.25
CA ASP A 4 5.18 21.95 -16.04
C ASP A 4 4.03 21.74 -15.07
N VAL A 5 3.02 22.60 -15.17
CA VAL A 5 1.86 22.55 -14.30
C VAL A 5 1.01 21.38 -14.78
N LEU A 6 0.95 20.32 -13.99
CA LEU A 6 0.02 19.21 -14.22
C LEU A 6 -1.40 19.69 -13.95
N HIS A 7 -2.24 19.73 -14.98
CA HIS A 7 -3.63 20.18 -14.88
C HIS A 7 -4.62 19.04 -14.59
N TYR A 8 -4.19 17.80 -14.79
CA TYR A 8 -4.96 16.59 -14.55
C TYR A 8 -4.03 15.52 -14.01
N ASP A 9 -4.56 14.67 -13.14
CA ASP A 9 -3.82 13.61 -12.47
C ASP A 9 -4.81 12.54 -12.00
N THR A 10 -4.30 11.37 -11.60
CA THR A 10 -5.08 10.28 -11.02
C THR A 10 -4.63 10.03 -9.58
N VAL A 11 -5.53 9.44 -8.79
CA VAL A 11 -5.20 9.11 -7.39
C VAL A 11 -4.19 7.97 -7.34
N GLY A 12 -4.39 6.88 -8.09
CA GLY A 12 -3.47 5.75 -8.10
C GLY A 12 -4.10 4.42 -8.48
N SER A 13 -5.21 4.06 -7.82
CA SER A 13 -5.87 2.78 -8.07
C SER A 13 -6.74 2.80 -9.32
N PHE A 14 -6.79 1.66 -10.01
CA PHE A 14 -7.68 1.43 -11.14
C PHE A 14 -8.53 0.19 -10.93
N LEU A 15 -9.63 0.10 -11.69
CA LEU A 15 -10.47 -1.10 -11.69
C LEU A 15 -9.68 -2.29 -12.24
N ARG A 16 -9.57 -3.35 -11.43
CA ARG A 16 -8.85 -4.57 -11.81
C ARG A 16 -9.56 -5.23 -13.01
N PRO A 17 -8.84 -5.52 -14.11
CA PRO A 17 -9.43 -6.19 -15.27
C PRO A 17 -9.83 -7.63 -14.92
N GLU A 18 -10.80 -8.17 -15.66
CA GLU A 18 -11.35 -9.51 -15.39
C GLU A 18 -10.29 -10.61 -15.39
N LYS A 19 -9.30 -10.52 -16.30
CA LYS A 19 -8.15 -11.44 -16.35
C LYS A 19 -7.39 -11.50 -15.01
N LEU A 20 -7.21 -10.36 -14.35
CA LEU A 20 -6.49 -10.27 -13.08
C LEU A 20 -7.33 -10.82 -11.94
N LYS A 21 -8.64 -10.56 -11.93
CA LYS A 21 -9.56 -11.14 -10.95
C LYS A 21 -9.57 -12.66 -11.02
N GLN A 22 -9.70 -13.22 -12.22
CA GLN A 22 -9.67 -14.66 -12.43
C GLN A 22 -8.34 -15.27 -12.00
N ALA A 23 -7.21 -14.66 -12.37
CA ALA A 23 -5.89 -15.16 -11.96
C ALA A 23 -5.70 -15.16 -10.44
N ARG A 24 -6.19 -14.13 -9.74
CA ARG A 24 -6.16 -14.11 -8.27
C ARG A 24 -7.01 -15.22 -7.67
N GLN A 25 -8.21 -15.44 -8.21
CA GLN A 25 -9.07 -16.55 -7.76
C GLN A 25 -8.40 -17.90 -7.99
N ASP A 26 -7.82 -18.11 -9.17
CA ASP A 26 -7.10 -19.34 -9.50
C ASP A 26 -5.87 -19.55 -8.61
N PHE A 27 -5.18 -18.48 -8.23
CA PHE A 27 -4.06 -18.57 -7.28
C PHE A 27 -4.53 -18.97 -5.87
N LEU A 28 -5.61 -18.35 -5.37
CA LEU A 28 -6.21 -18.72 -4.08
C LEU A 28 -6.69 -20.17 -4.05
N GLU A 29 -7.14 -20.69 -5.20
CA GLU A 29 -7.56 -22.08 -5.38
C GLU A 29 -6.38 -23.03 -5.72
N ASN A 30 -5.14 -22.54 -5.65
CA ASN A 30 -3.91 -23.30 -5.97
C ASN A 30 -3.87 -23.88 -7.40
N LYS A 31 -4.60 -23.30 -8.34
CA LYS A 31 -4.63 -23.71 -9.76
C LYS A 31 -3.47 -23.14 -10.57
N ILE A 32 -2.93 -22.00 -10.16
CA ILE A 32 -1.75 -21.38 -10.77
C ILE A 32 -0.69 -21.08 -9.71
N SER A 33 0.57 -21.03 -10.13
CA SER A 33 1.69 -20.67 -9.25
C SER A 33 1.76 -19.16 -9.01
N ARG A 34 2.55 -18.74 -8.01
CA ARG A 34 2.81 -17.32 -7.73
C ARG A 34 3.46 -16.61 -8.91
N GLU A 35 4.35 -17.29 -9.63
CA GLU A 35 5.01 -16.77 -10.82
C GLU A 35 4.00 -16.55 -11.95
N LYS A 36 3.03 -17.45 -12.09
CA LYS A 36 1.97 -17.29 -13.09
C LYS A 36 1.01 -16.17 -12.75
N LEU A 37 0.65 -15.98 -11.47
CA LEU A 37 -0.10 -14.81 -11.03
C LEU A 37 0.68 -13.53 -11.32
N LYS A 38 1.96 -13.48 -10.94
CA LYS A 38 2.84 -12.33 -11.20
C LYS A 38 2.88 -11.98 -12.69
N PHE A 39 2.97 -12.98 -13.57
CA PHE A 39 2.94 -12.75 -15.01
C PHE A 39 1.64 -12.05 -15.46
N VAL A 40 0.47 -12.48 -14.97
CA VAL A 40 -0.81 -11.83 -15.31
C VAL A 40 -0.90 -10.42 -14.74
N GLU A 41 -0.37 -10.19 -13.54
CA GLU A 41 -0.24 -8.85 -12.96
C GLU A 41 0.65 -7.94 -13.82
N ASP A 42 1.83 -8.42 -14.21
CA ASP A 42 2.79 -7.72 -15.08
C ASP A 42 2.09 -7.30 -16.39
N GLU A 43 1.42 -8.24 -17.07
CA GLU A 43 0.67 -7.94 -18.30
C GLU A 43 -0.47 -6.92 -18.08
N ALA A 44 -1.20 -7.02 -16.96
CA ALA A 44 -2.28 -6.08 -16.66
C ALA A 44 -1.75 -4.67 -16.39
N ILE A 45 -0.60 -4.56 -15.71
CA ILE A 45 0.05 -3.28 -15.41
C ILE A 45 0.61 -2.66 -16.70
N ALA A 46 1.28 -3.45 -17.55
CA ALA A 46 1.78 -2.97 -18.84
C ALA A 46 0.65 -2.42 -19.73
N ASP A 47 -0.47 -3.15 -19.82
CA ASP A 47 -1.65 -2.70 -20.55
C ASP A 47 -2.26 -1.41 -19.98
N LEU A 48 -2.23 -1.24 -18.66
CA LEU A 48 -2.72 -0.03 -17.99
C LEU A 48 -1.83 1.16 -18.29
N VAL A 49 -0.52 1.02 -18.08
CA VAL A 49 0.46 2.09 -18.30
C VAL A 49 0.41 2.59 -19.74
N GLU A 50 0.32 1.69 -20.71
CA GLU A 50 0.18 2.08 -22.12
C GLU A 50 -1.10 2.89 -22.37
N LYS A 51 -2.23 2.52 -21.75
CA LYS A 51 -3.47 3.30 -21.85
C LYS A 51 -3.36 4.66 -21.19
N GLU A 52 -2.74 4.74 -20.01
CA GLU A 52 -2.49 6.01 -19.33
C GLU A 52 -1.67 6.95 -20.21
N LYS A 53 -0.61 6.44 -20.84
CA LYS A 53 0.24 7.18 -21.80
C LYS A 53 -0.54 7.63 -23.03
N GLN A 54 -1.34 6.75 -23.63
CA GLN A 54 -2.18 7.08 -24.81
C GLN A 54 -3.22 8.16 -24.51
N LEU A 55 -3.71 8.23 -23.27
CA LEU A 55 -4.63 9.26 -22.80
C LEU A 55 -3.91 10.57 -22.44
N GLY A 56 -2.58 10.61 -22.52
CA GLY A 56 -1.75 11.78 -22.28
C GLY A 56 -1.33 11.98 -20.83
N LEU A 57 -1.60 11.03 -19.92
CA LEU A 57 -1.16 11.14 -18.53
C LEU A 57 0.36 11.26 -18.45
N LYS A 58 0.82 12.31 -17.76
CA LYS A 58 2.24 12.58 -17.51
C LYS A 58 2.75 11.91 -16.24
N VAL A 59 1.83 11.49 -15.37
CA VAL A 59 2.11 10.64 -14.22
C VAL A 59 1.30 9.37 -14.38
N VAL A 60 1.99 8.22 -14.39
CA VAL A 60 1.38 6.89 -14.54
C VAL A 60 1.54 6.07 -13.27
N THR A 61 0.69 5.07 -13.11
CA THR A 61 0.58 4.26 -11.90
C THR A 61 0.50 2.77 -12.28
N ASP A 62 0.75 1.87 -11.34
CA ASP A 62 0.54 0.44 -11.58
C ASP A 62 -0.92 0.00 -11.33
N GLY A 63 -1.82 0.96 -11.09
CA GLY A 63 -3.21 0.72 -10.73
C GLY A 63 -3.42 0.00 -9.41
N GLU A 64 -2.36 -0.20 -8.61
CA GLU A 64 -2.32 -1.05 -7.43
C GLU A 64 -2.67 -2.52 -7.74
N PHE A 65 -2.38 -2.98 -8.95
CA PHE A 65 -2.80 -4.28 -9.45
C PHE A 65 -2.10 -5.47 -8.77
N ARG A 66 -1.02 -5.25 -8.01
CA ARG A 66 -0.40 -6.29 -7.17
C ARG A 66 -1.00 -6.39 -5.78
N ARG A 67 -1.71 -5.34 -5.34
CA ARG A 67 -2.21 -5.24 -3.97
C ARG A 67 -3.58 -5.86 -3.82
N SER A 68 -3.77 -6.65 -2.77
CA SER A 68 -5.07 -7.09 -2.30
C SER A 68 -5.78 -5.94 -1.57
N TYR A 69 -5.04 -5.29 -0.66
CA TYR A 69 -5.36 -4.07 0.04
C TYR A 69 -4.34 -2.99 -0.25
N TRP A 70 -4.79 -1.76 -0.45
CA TRP A 70 -3.89 -0.64 -0.69
C TRP A 70 -2.95 -0.35 0.49
N HIS A 71 -3.33 -0.74 1.71
CA HIS A 71 -2.60 -0.49 2.96
C HIS A 71 -2.00 -1.75 3.57
N LEU A 72 -2.79 -2.81 3.83
CA LEU A 72 -2.29 -4.00 4.54
C LEU A 72 -1.13 -4.68 3.83
N ASP A 73 -1.18 -4.80 2.49
CA ASP A 73 -0.08 -5.36 1.70
C ASP A 73 1.23 -4.57 1.86
N THR A 74 1.16 -3.25 2.08
CA THR A 74 2.32 -2.42 2.45
C THR A 74 2.77 -2.75 3.88
N PHE A 75 1.85 -2.80 4.84
CA PHE A 75 2.20 -3.04 6.25
C PHE A 75 2.87 -4.39 6.47
N TRP A 76 2.39 -5.44 5.82
CA TRP A 76 2.99 -6.78 5.87
C TRP A 76 4.36 -6.86 5.19
N GLY A 77 4.79 -5.80 4.50
CA GLY A 77 6.15 -5.67 3.99
C GLY A 77 7.16 -5.19 5.03
N PHE A 78 6.71 -4.64 6.17
CA PHE A 78 7.59 -4.25 7.27
C PHE A 78 7.91 -5.43 8.19
N GLY A 79 9.12 -5.45 8.73
CA GLY A 79 9.50 -6.38 9.79
C GLY A 79 8.82 -5.99 11.10
N GLY A 80 8.48 -6.98 11.93
CA GLY A 80 7.74 -6.76 13.19
C GLY A 80 6.24 -6.55 13.02
N ILE A 81 5.72 -6.70 11.80
CA ILE A 81 4.29 -6.74 11.49
C ILE A 81 3.93 -8.13 10.95
N GLU A 82 2.82 -8.69 11.40
CA GLU A 82 2.28 -9.95 10.90
C GLU A 82 0.87 -9.79 10.32
N HIS A 83 0.55 -10.64 9.34
CA HIS A 83 -0.82 -10.80 8.84
C HIS A 83 -1.61 -11.62 9.85
N THR A 84 -2.67 -11.03 10.39
CA THR A 84 -3.61 -11.70 11.29
C THR A 84 -5.01 -11.74 10.71
N ILE A 85 -5.79 -12.72 11.17
CA ILE A 85 -7.20 -12.89 10.81
C ILE A 85 -8.02 -12.72 12.10
N PRO A 86 -8.70 -11.58 12.32
CA PRO A 86 -9.63 -11.40 13.42
C PRO A 86 -10.91 -12.23 13.21
N GLU A 87 -11.76 -12.30 14.23
CA GLU A 87 -13.06 -12.98 14.17
C GLU A 87 -14.01 -12.32 13.17
N HIS A 88 -13.90 -10.99 13.01
CA HIS A 88 -14.69 -10.19 12.09
C HIS A 88 -13.82 -9.29 11.21
N GLY A 89 -14.31 -9.04 9.99
CA GLY A 89 -13.82 -7.97 9.13
C GLY A 89 -14.35 -6.60 9.51
N TYR A 90 -14.03 -5.60 8.69
CA TYR A 90 -14.54 -4.24 8.89
C TYR A 90 -15.99 -4.17 8.40
N PHE A 91 -16.89 -3.65 9.24
CA PHE A 91 -18.28 -3.44 8.86
C PHE A 91 -18.44 -2.07 8.22
N PHE A 92 -18.73 -2.04 6.91
CA PHE A 92 -18.97 -0.81 6.16
C PHE A 92 -20.29 -0.90 5.40
N HIS A 93 -21.24 -0.01 5.72
CA HIS A 93 -22.56 0.08 5.08
C HIS A 93 -23.33 -1.25 4.95
N GLY A 94 -23.21 -2.15 5.92
CA GLY A 94 -23.91 -3.44 5.94
C GLY A 94 -23.17 -4.57 5.20
N GLU A 95 -21.98 -4.31 4.67
CA GLU A 95 -21.06 -5.32 4.17
C GLU A 95 -19.90 -5.51 5.16
N GLU A 96 -19.53 -6.76 5.41
CA GLU A 96 -18.33 -7.11 6.16
C GLU A 96 -17.19 -7.35 5.17
N THR A 97 -16.07 -6.66 5.35
CA THR A 97 -14.87 -6.95 4.55
C THR A 97 -14.31 -8.33 4.91
N ARG A 98 -13.36 -8.84 4.12
CA ARG A 98 -12.51 -9.94 4.60
C ARG A 98 -11.86 -9.53 5.92
N ALA A 99 -11.74 -10.50 6.82
CA ALA A 99 -11.16 -10.32 8.14
C ALA A 99 -9.62 -10.36 8.06
N ASP A 100 -9.00 -9.50 7.26
CA ASP A 100 -7.54 -9.35 7.26
C ASP A 100 -7.14 -8.16 8.13
N SER A 101 -6.04 -8.28 8.88
CA SER A 101 -5.47 -7.21 9.70
C SER A 101 -3.94 -7.28 9.74
N ALA A 102 -3.32 -6.20 10.19
CA ALA A 102 -1.91 -6.14 10.55
C ALA A 102 -1.77 -5.98 12.07
N THR A 103 -0.93 -6.82 12.68
CA THR A 103 -0.66 -6.80 14.13
C THR A 103 0.84 -6.73 14.38
N VAL A 104 1.26 -6.11 15.48
CA VAL A 104 2.67 -6.11 15.90
C VAL A 104 3.09 -7.51 16.36
N SER A 105 4.19 -8.01 15.80
CA SER A 105 4.85 -9.27 16.19
C SER A 105 6.28 -9.07 16.72
N GLY A 106 6.77 -7.83 16.71
CA GLY A 106 8.10 -7.45 17.16
C GLY A 106 8.37 -5.95 16.97
N LYS A 107 9.62 -5.52 17.13
CA LYS A 107 10.00 -4.13 16.81
C LYS A 107 9.85 -3.88 15.30
N ILE A 108 9.10 -2.84 14.94
CA ILE A 108 8.82 -2.42 13.58
C ILE A 108 10.10 -1.87 12.94
N HIS A 109 10.44 -2.38 11.76
CA HIS A 109 11.61 -1.92 11.01
C HIS A 109 11.43 -2.15 9.50
N TYR A 110 12.20 -1.43 8.71
CA TYR A 110 12.27 -1.67 7.27
C TYR A 110 12.93 -3.01 6.95
N VAL A 111 12.42 -3.68 5.92
CA VAL A 111 12.99 -4.91 5.38
C VAL A 111 13.22 -4.70 3.88
N GLU A 112 14.41 -5.04 3.41
CA GLU A 112 14.75 -4.98 1.99
C GLU A 112 13.80 -5.85 1.14
N ASN A 113 13.67 -5.51 -0.15
CA ASN A 113 12.70 -6.13 -1.06
C ASN A 113 11.24 -5.92 -0.64
N HIS A 114 10.94 -4.77 -0.02
CA HIS A 114 9.59 -4.38 0.31
C HIS A 114 8.65 -4.49 -0.92
N PRO A 115 7.41 -5.01 -0.79
CA PRO A 115 6.50 -5.20 -1.92
C PRO A 115 6.28 -3.94 -2.78
N ASP A 116 6.16 -2.77 -2.15
CA ASP A 116 6.04 -1.48 -2.86
C ASP A 116 7.29 -1.13 -3.68
N VAL A 117 8.50 -1.48 -3.23
CA VAL A 117 9.73 -1.27 -4.01
C VAL A 117 9.77 -2.19 -5.23
N GLN A 118 9.34 -3.45 -5.07
CA GLN A 118 9.26 -4.39 -6.19
C GLN A 118 8.22 -3.95 -7.23
N ALA A 119 7.05 -3.49 -6.76
CA ALA A 119 5.99 -2.95 -7.61
C ALA A 119 6.49 -1.72 -8.38
N PHE A 120 7.09 -0.76 -7.68
CA PHE A 120 7.65 0.44 -8.27
C PHE A 120 8.74 0.12 -9.31
N SER A 121 9.65 -0.81 -9.00
CA SER A 121 10.74 -1.17 -9.91
C SER A 121 10.23 -1.69 -11.25
N TYR A 122 9.15 -2.49 -11.24
CA TYR A 122 8.50 -2.93 -12.47
C TYR A 122 7.83 -1.76 -13.22
N LEU A 123 7.10 -0.89 -12.52
CA LEU A 123 6.50 0.30 -13.12
C LEU A 123 7.56 1.21 -13.76
N LYS A 124 8.69 1.41 -13.08
CA LYS A 124 9.79 2.23 -13.58
C LYS A 124 10.41 1.65 -14.84
N GLU A 125 10.53 0.33 -14.94
CA GLU A 125 11.01 -0.36 -16.14
C GLU A 125 10.09 -0.12 -17.35
N LEU A 126 8.77 -0.07 -17.15
CA LEU A 126 7.80 0.17 -18.24
C LEU A 126 7.89 1.58 -18.87
N ILE A 127 8.46 2.55 -18.14
CA ILE A 127 8.60 3.93 -18.59
C ILE A 127 10.06 4.35 -18.83
N LYS A 128 11.01 3.41 -18.81
CA LYS A 128 12.44 3.74 -18.86
C LYS A 128 12.87 4.48 -20.15
N ASP A 129 12.13 4.27 -21.23
CA ASP A 129 12.39 4.85 -22.55
C ASP A 129 11.49 6.07 -22.83
N ASP A 130 10.80 6.61 -21.81
CA ASP A 130 9.86 7.73 -21.91
C ASP A 130 10.14 8.79 -20.84
N ASP A 131 11.00 9.75 -21.18
CA ASP A 131 11.40 10.84 -20.28
C ASP A 131 10.28 11.84 -19.98
N ASP A 132 9.19 11.81 -20.75
CA ASP A 132 8.03 12.71 -20.58
C ASP A 132 7.01 12.15 -19.58
N VAL A 133 7.24 10.96 -19.04
CA VAL A 133 6.34 10.25 -18.12
C VAL A 133 7.03 9.97 -16.80
N THR A 134 6.34 10.26 -15.70
CA THR A 134 6.78 9.97 -14.33
C THR A 134 5.99 8.80 -13.75
N ALA A 135 6.69 7.83 -13.15
CA ALA A 135 6.07 6.75 -12.39
C ALA A 135 5.79 7.23 -10.96
N ARG A 136 4.53 7.13 -10.52
CA ARG A 136 4.12 7.42 -9.14
C ARG A 136 3.97 6.13 -8.34
N GLN A 137 4.61 6.07 -7.17
CA GLN A 137 4.33 5.06 -6.16
C GLN A 137 3.36 5.62 -5.12
N SER A 138 2.25 4.91 -4.88
CA SER A 138 1.32 5.23 -3.79
C SER A 138 1.53 4.29 -2.62
N ILE A 139 1.71 4.81 -1.42
CA ILE A 139 1.79 4.03 -0.17
C ILE A 139 0.89 4.65 0.91
N PRO A 140 0.32 3.86 1.83
CA PRO A 140 -0.36 4.40 3.00
C PRO A 140 0.54 5.33 3.81
N ALA A 141 -0.02 6.41 4.35
CA ALA A 141 0.70 7.26 5.28
C ALA A 141 1.08 6.49 6.57
N PRO A 142 2.18 6.86 7.26
CA PRO A 142 2.59 6.20 8.50
C PRO A 142 1.51 6.25 9.60
N ALA A 143 0.70 7.31 9.61
CA ALA A 143 -0.44 7.42 10.52
C ALA A 143 -1.47 6.30 10.32
N GLN A 144 -1.63 5.78 9.11
CA GLN A 144 -2.53 4.66 8.84
C GLN A 144 -2.06 3.37 9.48
N LEU A 145 -0.74 3.10 9.49
CA LEU A 145 -0.20 1.96 10.22
C LEU A 145 -0.47 2.12 11.71
N TYR A 146 -0.24 3.31 12.26
CA TYR A 146 -0.57 3.58 13.66
C TYR A 146 -2.05 3.29 13.97
N VAL A 147 -2.98 3.82 13.17
CA VAL A 147 -4.42 3.56 13.34
C VAL A 147 -4.76 2.08 13.26
N GLU A 148 -4.22 1.34 12.30
CA GLU A 148 -4.43 -0.11 12.17
C GLU A 148 -3.99 -0.89 13.44
N LEU A 149 -2.87 -0.48 14.05
CA LEU A 149 -2.34 -1.10 15.27
C LEU A 149 -3.14 -0.80 16.54
N PHE A 150 -4.11 0.12 16.47
CA PHE A 150 -5.03 0.47 17.56
C PHE A 150 -6.51 0.31 17.17
N ARG A 151 -6.80 -0.32 16.03
CA ARG A 151 -8.15 -0.44 15.46
C ARG A 151 -9.15 -1.15 16.38
N ASP A 152 -8.67 -2.04 17.25
CA ASP A 152 -9.47 -2.81 18.18
C ASP A 152 -8.70 -3.13 19.47
N GLU A 153 -9.41 -3.56 20.51
CA GLU A 153 -8.83 -3.84 21.83
C GLU A 153 -7.76 -4.94 21.80
N ARG A 154 -7.85 -5.89 20.87
CA ARG A 154 -6.84 -6.95 20.73
C ARG A 154 -5.54 -6.36 20.18
N ASN A 155 -5.60 -5.62 19.08
CA ASN A 155 -4.45 -4.95 18.50
C ASN A 155 -3.85 -3.94 19.49
N LYS A 156 -4.67 -3.11 20.15
CA LYS A 156 -4.21 -2.17 21.19
C LYS A 156 -3.44 -2.89 22.31
N LYS A 157 -3.97 -4.01 22.81
CA LYS A 157 -3.29 -4.79 23.85
C LYS A 157 -1.93 -5.32 23.37
N ILE A 158 -1.89 -5.96 22.20
CA ILE A 158 -0.65 -6.53 21.65
C ILE A 158 0.37 -5.42 21.37
N THR A 159 -0.05 -4.33 20.74
CA THR A 159 0.80 -3.16 20.48
C THR A 159 1.42 -2.62 21.77
N ASN A 160 0.64 -2.50 22.85
CA ASN A 160 1.13 -2.05 24.16
C ASN A 160 2.10 -3.03 24.84
N GLU A 161 2.04 -4.33 24.52
CA GLU A 161 2.99 -5.33 25.03
C GLU A 161 4.39 -5.15 24.39
N PHE A 162 4.47 -4.82 23.10
CA PHE A 162 5.74 -4.56 22.39
C PHE A 162 6.23 -3.11 22.52
N TYR A 163 5.29 -2.18 22.68
CA TYR A 163 5.52 -0.74 22.78
C TYR A 163 4.75 -0.13 23.95
N PRO A 164 5.23 -0.32 25.20
CA PRO A 164 4.67 0.37 26.36
C PRO A 164 4.83 1.90 26.27
N ASP A 165 5.85 2.37 25.55
CA ASP A 165 6.05 3.77 25.20
C ASP A 165 5.65 4.01 23.74
N HIS A 166 4.55 4.76 23.54
CA HIS A 166 4.05 5.08 22.20
C HIS A 166 4.98 6.02 21.43
N GLN A 167 5.85 6.78 22.10
CA GLN A 167 6.88 7.56 21.40
C GLN A 167 7.90 6.66 20.70
N GLU A 168 8.23 5.51 21.30
CA GLU A 168 9.09 4.50 20.67
C GLU A 168 8.41 3.89 19.44
N LEU A 169 7.10 3.58 19.53
CA LEU A 169 6.31 3.10 18.39
C LEU A 169 6.32 4.10 17.23
N VAL A 170 6.04 5.37 17.52
CA VAL A 170 6.04 6.44 16.52
C VAL A 170 7.43 6.61 15.89
N ALA A 171 8.50 6.49 16.68
CA ALA A 171 9.87 6.58 16.18
C ALA A 171 10.21 5.43 15.21
N ASP A 172 9.84 4.20 15.57
CA ASP A 172 10.10 3.00 14.75
C ASP A 172 9.28 3.02 13.45
N ILE A 173 7.98 3.36 13.51
CA ILE A 173 7.16 3.55 12.30
C ILE A 173 7.78 4.63 11.41
N SER A 174 8.14 5.79 11.98
CA SER A 174 8.74 6.89 11.21
C SER A 174 10.06 6.48 10.55
N LYS A 175 10.89 5.70 11.27
CA LYS A 175 12.15 5.19 10.75
C LYS A 175 11.93 4.19 9.61
N ALA A 176 11.04 3.22 9.77
CA ALA A 176 10.74 2.22 8.75
C ALA A 176 10.21 2.87 7.45
N TYR A 177 9.31 3.85 7.58
CA TYR A 177 8.80 4.61 6.44
C TYR A 177 9.87 5.46 5.77
N ARG A 178 10.74 6.12 6.55
CA ARG A 178 11.87 6.88 6.00
C ARG A 178 12.79 5.98 5.18
N GLU A 179 13.08 4.78 5.68
CA GLU A 179 13.92 3.79 4.98
C GLU A 179 13.24 3.28 3.70
N LEU A 180 11.94 2.97 3.72
CA LEU A 180 11.16 2.64 2.51
C LEU A 180 11.21 3.76 1.47
N ILE A 181 11.00 5.01 1.88
CA ILE A 181 11.04 6.18 0.98
C ILE A 181 12.44 6.35 0.37
N LEU A 182 13.50 6.15 1.16
CA LEU A 182 14.87 6.19 0.66
C LEU A 182 15.15 5.05 -0.32
N ASP A 183 14.62 3.85 -0.08
CA ASP A 183 14.80 2.74 -1.00
C ASP A 183 14.06 2.95 -2.33
N LEU A 184 12.81 3.44 -2.28
CA LEU A 184 12.08 3.89 -3.47
C LEU A 184 12.88 4.96 -4.22
N TYR A 185 13.45 5.93 -3.51
CA TYR A 185 14.31 6.97 -4.12
C TYR A 185 15.54 6.37 -4.81
N ASN A 186 16.20 5.38 -4.19
CA ASN A 186 17.35 4.67 -4.75
C ASN A 186 16.97 3.87 -5.99
N HIS A 187 15.75 3.34 -6.06
CA HIS A 187 15.19 2.69 -7.24
C HIS A 187 14.71 3.67 -8.32
N GLY A 188 14.88 4.97 -8.12
CA GLY A 188 14.58 6.01 -9.11
C GLY A 188 13.20 6.67 -8.95
N CYS A 189 12.49 6.43 -7.85
CA CYS A 189 11.22 7.08 -7.57
C CYS A 189 11.41 8.56 -7.30
N ARG A 190 10.62 9.40 -7.98
CA ARG A 190 10.63 10.87 -7.83
C ARG A 190 9.24 11.45 -7.58
N ASP A 191 8.20 10.61 -7.61
CA ASP A 191 6.84 10.94 -7.23
C ASP A 191 6.31 9.84 -6.29
N ILE A 192 6.18 10.19 -5.01
CA ILE A 192 5.62 9.33 -3.97
C ILE A 192 4.38 10.03 -3.44
N LYS A 193 3.28 9.28 -3.37
CA LYS A 193 2.01 9.72 -2.82
C LYS A 193 1.73 8.99 -1.51
N LEU A 194 1.44 9.74 -0.45
CA LEU A 194 1.03 9.19 0.84
C LEU A 194 -0.50 9.24 0.96
N ASP A 195 -1.14 8.08 1.02
CA ASP A 195 -2.58 7.96 1.22
C ASP A 195 -2.91 8.02 2.72
N ASP A 196 -3.49 9.14 3.15
CA ASP A 196 -3.85 9.38 4.55
C ASP A 196 -5.34 9.65 4.72
N CYS A 197 -6.09 8.62 5.13
CA CYS A 197 -7.51 8.71 5.45
C CYS A 197 -7.75 8.90 6.96
N THR A 198 -6.68 8.97 7.78
CA THR A 198 -6.82 9.14 9.24
C THR A 198 -7.35 10.52 9.64
N TRP A 199 -7.19 11.51 8.77
CA TRP A 199 -7.79 12.84 8.97
C TRP A 199 -9.33 12.80 9.03
N GLY A 200 -9.96 11.84 8.37
CA GLY A 200 -11.41 11.62 8.46
C GLY A 200 -11.82 11.02 9.81
N VAL A 201 -10.95 10.23 10.41
CA VAL A 201 -11.16 9.59 11.72
C VAL A 201 -11.18 10.63 12.84
N ILE A 202 -10.31 11.64 12.80
CA ILE A 202 -10.18 12.63 13.88
C ILE A 202 -11.31 13.68 13.89
N VAL A 203 -12.14 13.73 12.85
CA VAL A 203 -13.32 14.63 12.77
C VAL A 203 -14.63 13.90 13.08
N ASP A 204 -14.54 12.63 13.48
CA ASP A 204 -15.64 11.81 13.96
C ASP A 204 -15.51 11.65 15.48
N ASP A 205 -16.46 12.21 16.23
CA ASP A 205 -16.47 12.19 17.70
C ASP A 205 -16.54 10.76 18.27
N ASP A 206 -17.16 9.82 17.55
CA ASP A 206 -17.28 8.42 17.99
C ASP A 206 -15.96 7.65 17.76
N PHE A 207 -15.21 8.00 16.71
CA PHE A 207 -13.96 7.32 16.36
C PHE A 207 -12.74 7.92 17.09
N TRP A 208 -12.70 9.24 17.30
CA TRP A 208 -11.59 9.92 17.99
C TRP A 208 -11.34 9.39 19.41
N ASN A 209 -12.41 9.08 20.15
CA ASN A 209 -12.32 8.61 21.53
C ASN A 209 -11.66 7.22 21.68
N VAL A 210 -11.45 6.47 20.59
CA VAL A 210 -10.71 5.20 20.62
C VAL A 210 -9.22 5.41 20.87
N PHE A 211 -8.69 6.58 20.48
CA PHE A 211 -7.27 6.95 20.61
C PHE A 211 -6.95 7.80 21.85
N SER A 212 -7.96 8.30 22.58
CA SER A 212 -7.81 9.01 23.85
C SER A 212 -7.70 8.05 25.03
#